data_AF-A0A815JYS2-F1
#
_entry.id   AF-A0A815JYS2-F1
#
_cell.length_a   1.000
_cell.length_b   1.000
_cell.length_c   1.000
_cell.angle_alpha   90.00
_cell.angle_beta   90.00
_cell.angle_gamma   90.00
#
_symmetry.space_group_name_H-M   'P 1'
#
loop_
_entity.id
_entity.type
_entity.pdbx_description
1 polymer ?
#
loop_
_entity_poly.entity_id
_entity_poly.type
_entity_poly.pdbx_seq_one_letter_code
_entity_poly.pdbx_strand_id
1 'polypeptide(L)'
;MAVRYPNAFQTPSRNVNANRNHTLSELSTYGAVKTTSATKIIVAVVFTVVVVTLLAAAITVPLVLALTNTGPFATTKSSGTTTTAVTTTTVATTAATTTSSFSECSSYANISDATRLATASSGTACDSSTFSSSTTWVRFTGSGGTQLATSAPSANQCGTQASGWYSGSLPSSGSSINGTACYVWGSNNCNWSNTVRVTNCGSFYVFGLVIPPVCNARYCTV
;
A
#
# COMPACT_ATOMS: atom_id res chain seq x y z
N MET A 1 43.54 32.14 34.25
CA MET A 1 43.21 31.45 32.98
C MET A 1 41.75 31.73 32.67
N ALA A 2 41.48 32.62 31.72
CA ALA A 2 40.14 32.94 31.25
C ALA A 2 40.20 33.00 29.72
N VAL A 3 39.59 32.03 29.05
CA VAL A 3 39.55 31.96 27.59
C VAL A 3 38.30 32.71 27.14
N ARG A 4 38.52 33.84 26.45
CA ARG A 4 37.48 34.63 25.78
C ARG A 4 37.07 33.90 24.49
N TYR A 5 35.78 33.68 24.29
CA TYR A 5 35.18 33.37 22.99
C TYR A 5 34.39 34.59 22.50
N PRO A 6 34.51 35.02 21.23
CA PRO A 6 33.65 36.03 20.66
C PRO A 6 32.51 35.45 19.80
N ASN A 7 31.36 36.12 19.93
CA ASN A 7 30.34 36.41 18.92
C ASN A 7 29.28 35.35 18.53
N ALA A 8 28.17 35.51 19.24
CA ALA A 8 26.77 35.41 18.84
C ALA A 8 26.48 35.44 17.32
N PHE A 9 25.78 34.41 16.85
CA PHE A 9 25.06 34.40 15.57
C PHE A 9 23.62 34.84 15.83
N GLN A 10 23.25 35.98 15.26
CA GLN A 10 21.96 36.64 15.42
C GLN A 10 20.91 35.90 14.57
N THR A 11 19.88 35.33 15.19
CA THR A 11 18.69 34.83 14.48
C THR A 11 17.76 36.01 14.16
N PRO A 12 17.17 36.11 12.96
CA PRO A 12 16.08 37.05 12.74
C PRO A 12 14.80 36.46 13.31
N SER A 13 14.34 37.06 14.40
CA SER A 13 12.99 36.97 14.92
C SER A 13 11.96 37.33 13.84
N ARG A 14 11.17 36.36 13.35
CA ARG A 14 9.94 36.66 12.62
C ARG A 14 8.83 36.97 13.61
N ASN A 15 8.42 38.22 13.56
CA ASN A 15 7.36 38.84 14.33
C ASN A 15 6.00 38.23 13.91
N VAL A 16 5.23 37.73 14.88
CA VAL A 16 3.83 37.36 14.71
C VAL A 16 3.02 38.64 14.82
N ASN A 17 2.38 39.03 13.71
CA ASN A 17 1.10 39.76 13.58
C ASN A 17 1.15 40.77 12.42
N ALA A 18 0.62 40.36 11.27
CA ALA A 18 0.18 41.28 10.23
C ALA A 18 -1.04 40.67 9.54
N ASN A 19 -2.20 40.89 10.16
CA ASN A 19 -3.49 40.76 9.51
C ASN A 19 -3.60 41.91 8.49
N ARG A 20 -3.50 41.61 7.19
CA ARG A 20 -3.92 42.54 6.12
C ARG A 20 -4.60 41.78 4.99
N ASN A 21 -5.90 42.04 4.87
CA ASN A 21 -6.75 41.78 3.72
C ASN A 21 -6.00 42.07 2.41
N HIS A 22 -5.74 41.04 1.62
CA HIS A 22 -5.44 41.19 0.20
C HIS A 22 -6.67 40.78 -0.60
N THR A 23 -7.19 41.79 -1.28
CA THR A 23 -8.26 41.77 -2.27
C THR A 23 -7.98 40.75 -3.38
N LEU A 24 -9.02 40.00 -3.74
CA LEU A 24 -9.06 39.12 -4.90
C LEU A 24 -8.95 39.95 -6.19
N SER A 25 -7.76 40.04 -6.79
CA SER A 25 -7.62 40.66 -8.12
C SER A 25 -6.48 40.13 -9.00
N GLU A 26 -6.01 38.88 -8.83
CA GLU A 26 -4.96 38.32 -9.70
C GLU A 26 -5.18 36.85 -10.10
N LEU A 27 -6.39 36.51 -10.58
CA LEU A 27 -6.62 35.28 -11.35
C LEU A 27 -7.44 35.59 -12.60
N SER A 28 -6.84 36.29 -13.56
CA SER A 28 -7.46 36.57 -14.87
C SER A 28 -6.56 36.22 -16.07
N THR A 29 -5.69 35.22 -15.95
CA THR A 29 -4.82 34.83 -17.10
C THR A 29 -4.86 33.35 -17.44
N TYR A 30 -5.85 32.59 -16.96
CA TYR A 30 -6.18 31.30 -17.56
C TYR A 30 -7.26 31.50 -18.62
N GLY A 31 -6.82 31.67 -19.87
CA GLY A 31 -7.71 31.79 -21.01
C GLY A 31 -8.61 30.56 -21.14
N ALA A 32 -9.93 30.78 -21.17
CA ALA A 32 -10.88 29.77 -21.63
C ALA A 32 -10.55 29.46 -23.10
N VAL A 33 -10.07 28.25 -23.39
CA VAL A 33 -9.87 27.79 -24.77
C VAL A 33 -11.24 27.72 -25.44
N LYS A 34 -11.50 28.67 -26.35
CA LYS A 34 -12.72 28.73 -27.14
C LYS A 34 -12.71 27.57 -28.13
N THR A 35 -13.36 26.47 -27.77
CA THR A 35 -13.46 25.29 -28.65
C THR A 35 -14.39 25.59 -29.82
N THR A 36 -13.88 25.39 -31.03
CA THR A 36 -14.64 25.51 -32.27
C THR A 36 -15.61 24.34 -32.43
N SER A 37 -16.64 24.52 -33.25
CA SER A 37 -17.73 23.53 -33.45
C SER A 37 -17.21 22.12 -33.81
N ALA A 38 -16.09 22.05 -34.56
CA ALA A 38 -15.45 20.79 -34.94
C ALA A 38 -14.92 19.99 -33.73
N THR A 39 -14.37 20.65 -32.70
CA THR A 39 -13.83 19.98 -31.51
C THR A 39 -14.94 19.37 -30.64
N LYS A 40 -16.12 19.99 -30.58
CA LYS A 40 -17.29 19.45 -29.87
C LYS A 40 -17.85 18.20 -30.57
N ILE A 41 -17.85 18.18 -31.90
CA ILE A 41 -18.29 17.02 -32.69
C ILE A 41 -17.32 15.85 -32.50
N ILE A 42 -16.01 16.10 -32.53
CA ILE A 42 -15.00 15.04 -32.31
C ILE A 42 -15.16 14.41 -30.93
N VAL A 43 -15.32 15.21 -29.87
CA VAL A 43 -15.50 14.70 -28.51
C VAL A 43 -16.81 13.89 -28.40
N ALA A 44 -17.90 14.34 -29.03
CA ALA A 44 -19.16 13.62 -29.04
C ALA A 44 -19.07 12.28 -29.80
N VAL A 45 -18.41 12.24 -30.96
CA VAL A 45 -18.21 11.01 -31.76
C VAL A 45 -17.30 10.02 -31.03
N VAL A 46 -16.23 10.50 -30.39
CA VAL A 46 -15.35 9.63 -29.60
C VAL A 46 -16.10 9.04 -28.41
N PHE A 47 -16.92 9.85 -27.71
CA PHE A 47 -17.70 9.37 -26.59
C PHE A 47 -18.76 8.33 -27.02
N THR A 48 -19.47 8.56 -28.12
CA THR A 48 -20.46 7.60 -28.61
C THR A 48 -19.82 6.30 -29.10
N VAL A 49 -18.71 6.35 -29.83
CA VAL A 49 -17.98 5.15 -30.27
C VAL A 49 -17.48 4.34 -29.07
N VAL A 50 -16.91 4.99 -28.05
CA VAL A 50 -16.46 4.32 -26.82
C VAL A 50 -17.63 3.64 -26.10
N VAL A 51 -18.77 4.33 -25.94
CA VAL A 51 -19.96 3.76 -25.28
C VAL A 51 -20.54 2.57 -26.07
N VAL A 52 -20.60 2.65 -27.41
CA VAL A 52 -21.09 1.54 -28.26
C VAL A 52 -20.17 0.33 -28.18
N THR A 53 -18.85 0.52 -28.14
CA THR A 53 -17.89 -0.60 -28.00
C THR A 53 -17.94 -1.25 -26.61
N LEU A 54 -18.17 -0.49 -25.54
CA LEU A 54 -18.28 -1.03 -24.18
C LEU A 54 -19.57 -1.83 -23.97
N LEU A 55 -20.67 -1.45 -24.62
CA LEU A 55 -21.95 -2.19 -24.55
C LEU A 55 -21.90 -3.52 -25.33
N ALA A 56 -21.08 -3.62 -26.37
CA ALA A 56 -20.95 -4.85 -27.17
C ALA A 56 -20.16 -5.98 -26.46
N ALA A 57 -19.39 -5.67 -25.42
CA ALA A 57 -18.50 -6.63 -24.74
C ALA A 57 -19.18 -7.51 -23.67
N ALA A 58 -20.49 -7.36 -23.43
CA ALA A 58 -21.18 -7.98 -22.29
C ALA A 58 -21.99 -9.28 -22.57
N ILE A 59 -21.94 -9.87 -23.78
CA ILE A 59 -22.92 -10.93 -24.17
C ILE A 59 -22.29 -12.29 -24.52
N THR A 60 -21.15 -12.69 -23.95
CA THR A 60 -20.72 -14.10 -24.08
C THR A 60 -20.13 -14.66 -22.78
N VAL A 61 -21.00 -14.98 -21.82
CA VAL A 61 -20.66 -15.91 -20.73
C VAL A 61 -21.29 -17.26 -21.06
N PRO A 62 -20.51 -18.31 -21.36
CA PRO A 62 -21.06 -19.65 -21.50
C PRO A 62 -21.46 -20.19 -20.11
N LEU A 63 -22.75 -20.51 -19.99
CA LEU A 63 -23.39 -21.22 -18.88
C LEU A 63 -22.87 -22.67 -18.84
N VAL A 64 -21.92 -22.96 -17.94
CA VAL A 64 -21.48 -24.35 -17.69
C VAL A 64 -22.35 -24.94 -16.58
N LEU A 65 -23.28 -25.82 -16.95
CA LEU A 65 -24.03 -26.65 -16.00
C LEU A 65 -23.08 -27.67 -15.36
N ALA A 66 -22.81 -27.52 -14.07
CA ALA A 66 -22.21 -28.57 -13.26
C ALA A 66 -23.32 -29.53 -12.79
N LEU A 67 -23.33 -30.76 -13.30
CA LEU A 67 -24.16 -31.85 -12.79
C LEU A 67 -23.50 -32.41 -11.52
N THR A 68 -24.10 -32.14 -10.36
CA THR A 68 -23.74 -32.80 -9.10
C THR A 68 -24.27 -34.22 -9.11
N ASN A 69 -23.37 -35.21 -9.17
CA ASN A 69 -23.71 -36.61 -9.02
C ASN A 69 -23.54 -36.98 -7.53
N THR A 70 -24.64 -37.04 -6.79
CA THR A 70 -24.68 -37.58 -5.42
C THR A 70 -25.18 -39.02 -5.46
N GLY A 71 -24.25 -39.97 -5.31
CA GLY A 71 -24.55 -41.37 -5.03
C GLY A 71 -23.79 -41.82 -3.78
N PRO A 72 -24.43 -42.50 -2.81
CA PRO A 72 -23.79 -42.95 -1.58
C PRO A 72 -23.29 -44.40 -1.75
N PHE A 73 -22.05 -44.71 -1.39
CA PHE A 73 -21.67 -46.11 -1.17
C PHE A 73 -20.57 -46.28 -0.12
N ALA A 74 -21.00 -46.95 0.96
CA ALA A 74 -20.32 -47.95 1.78
C ALA A 74 -18.95 -47.65 2.42
N THR A 75 -19.00 -47.68 3.75
CA THR A 75 -17.94 -48.05 4.68
C THR A 75 -17.25 -49.38 4.31
N THR A 76 -15.92 -49.40 4.33
CA THR A 76 -15.14 -50.61 4.65
C THR A 76 -14.04 -50.28 5.65
N LYS A 77 -14.01 -51.07 6.73
CA LYS A 77 -12.98 -51.14 7.75
C LYS A 77 -11.90 -52.10 7.25
N SER A 78 -10.63 -51.71 7.28
CA SER A 78 -9.53 -52.67 7.15
C SER A 78 -8.34 -52.27 8.02
N SER A 79 -8.15 -53.06 9.08
CA SER A 79 -6.86 -53.22 9.77
C SER A 79 -5.96 -54.10 8.91
N GLY A 80 -4.70 -53.70 8.72
CA GLY A 80 -3.73 -54.55 8.04
C GLY A 80 -2.35 -53.90 7.99
N THR A 81 -1.52 -54.23 8.98
CA THR A 81 -0.09 -53.96 9.03
C THR A 81 0.62 -54.69 7.89
N THR A 82 1.37 -53.98 7.04
CA THR A 82 2.48 -54.55 6.26
C THR A 82 3.51 -53.45 5.98
N THR A 83 4.65 -53.55 6.65
CA THR A 83 5.81 -52.68 6.48
C THR A 83 6.58 -53.10 5.23
N THR A 84 6.47 -52.33 4.16
CA THR A 84 7.32 -52.47 2.96
C THR A 84 8.19 -51.22 2.86
N ALA A 85 9.51 -51.40 2.87
CA ALA A 85 10.49 -50.33 2.76
C ALA A 85 10.33 -49.58 1.42
N VAL A 86 9.96 -48.31 1.50
CA VAL A 86 9.91 -47.40 0.35
C VAL A 86 11.30 -46.80 0.16
N THR A 87 12.01 -47.24 -0.87
CA THR A 87 13.25 -46.62 -1.34
C THR A 87 12.95 -45.17 -1.74
N THR A 88 13.46 -44.23 -0.94
CA THR A 88 13.28 -42.80 -1.15
C THR A 88 14.29 -42.32 -2.18
N THR A 89 13.86 -42.20 -3.43
CA THR A 89 14.64 -41.53 -4.49
C THR A 89 14.52 -40.03 -4.27
N THR A 90 15.56 -39.40 -3.72
CA THR A 90 15.65 -37.94 -3.57
C THR A 90 15.79 -37.31 -4.95
N VAL A 91 14.67 -36.88 -5.54
CA VAL A 91 14.67 -35.97 -6.69
C VAL A 91 15.07 -34.61 -6.16
N ALA A 92 16.23 -34.11 -6.59
CA ALA A 92 16.63 -32.73 -6.33
C ALA A 92 15.68 -31.81 -7.10
N THR A 93 14.67 -31.30 -6.40
CA THR A 93 13.79 -30.25 -6.90
C THR A 93 14.60 -28.95 -6.91
N THR A 94 15.17 -28.60 -8.06
CA THR A 94 15.75 -27.28 -8.28
C THR A 94 14.63 -26.26 -8.10
N ALA A 95 14.63 -25.55 -6.97
CA ALA A 95 13.68 -24.47 -6.71
C ALA A 95 13.91 -23.40 -7.79
N ALA A 96 13.02 -23.36 -8.79
CA ALA A 96 12.96 -22.26 -9.72
C ALA A 96 12.51 -21.03 -8.94
N THR A 97 13.47 -20.20 -8.55
CA THR A 97 13.22 -18.88 -7.98
C THR A 97 12.41 -18.10 -9.00
N THR A 98 11.11 -17.93 -8.76
CA THR A 98 10.27 -17.03 -9.53
C THR A 98 10.74 -15.61 -9.25
N THR A 99 11.73 -15.15 -10.00
CA THR A 99 12.18 -13.77 -9.99
C THR A 99 11.02 -12.91 -10.47
N SER A 100 10.39 -12.22 -9.52
CA SER A 100 9.32 -11.27 -9.75
C SER A 100 9.73 -10.25 -10.82
N SER A 101 8.95 -10.13 -11.90
CA SER A 101 9.19 -9.21 -13.03
C SER A 101 8.85 -7.74 -12.72
N PHE A 102 8.41 -7.47 -11.49
CA PHE A 102 8.01 -6.15 -11.05
C PHE A 102 9.21 -5.23 -10.79
N SER A 103 9.23 -4.05 -11.42
CA SER A 103 10.35 -3.10 -11.33
C SER A 103 10.66 -2.65 -9.89
N GLU A 104 9.63 -2.54 -9.05
CA GLU A 104 9.74 -2.20 -7.64
C GLU A 104 10.47 -3.28 -6.82
N CYS A 105 10.66 -4.49 -7.35
CA CYS A 105 11.49 -5.51 -6.71
C CYS A 105 12.99 -5.26 -6.86
N SER A 106 13.37 -4.31 -7.72
CA SER A 106 14.76 -3.92 -7.98
C SER A 106 15.06 -2.48 -7.61
N SER A 107 14.04 -1.65 -7.38
CA SER A 107 14.18 -0.23 -7.04
C SER A 107 13.18 0.18 -5.96
N TYR A 108 13.68 0.34 -4.74
CA TYR A 108 12.92 0.70 -3.54
C TYR A 108 13.83 1.32 -2.49
N ALA A 109 13.26 2.08 -1.55
CA ALA A 109 13.96 2.54 -0.35
C ALA A 109 13.80 1.56 0.81
N ASN A 110 14.83 1.40 1.65
CA ASN A 110 14.76 0.59 2.85
C ASN A 110 14.33 1.44 4.06
N ILE A 111 13.45 0.89 4.89
CA ILE A 111 13.08 1.43 6.19
C ILE A 111 13.32 0.36 7.24
N SER A 112 14.13 0.67 8.26
CA SER A 112 14.48 -0.27 9.34
C SER A 112 14.19 0.24 10.75
N ASP A 113 13.34 1.27 10.83
CA ASP A 113 13.00 1.95 12.08
C ASP A 113 12.19 1.04 13.02
N ALA A 114 12.81 0.61 14.12
CA ALA A 114 12.21 -0.22 15.16
C ALA A 114 10.96 0.39 15.82
N THR A 115 10.84 1.72 15.81
CA THR A 115 9.67 2.40 16.38
C THR A 115 8.40 2.17 15.55
N ARG A 116 8.52 1.63 14.32
CA ARG A 116 7.36 1.27 13.48
C ARG A 116 6.71 -0.05 13.86
N LEU A 117 7.33 -0.87 14.71
CA LEU A 117 6.71 -2.14 15.13
C LEU A 117 5.33 -1.89 15.74
N ALA A 118 4.34 -2.71 15.39
CA ALA A 118 2.98 -2.61 15.90
C ALA A 118 2.91 -2.76 17.44
N THR A 119 3.95 -3.32 18.06
CA THR A 119 4.11 -3.47 19.51
C THR A 119 4.90 -2.33 20.16
N ALA A 120 5.52 -1.44 19.37
CA ALA A 120 6.22 -0.29 19.92
C ALA A 120 5.25 0.71 20.53
N SER A 121 5.71 1.42 21.56
CA SER A 121 4.94 2.42 22.29
C SER A 121 4.47 3.58 21.40
N SER A 122 3.53 4.36 21.92
CA SER A 122 3.06 5.61 21.30
C SER A 122 4.19 6.61 21.07
N GLY A 123 3.94 7.60 20.22
CA GLY A 123 4.82 8.74 19.99
C GLY A 123 4.15 9.82 19.14
N THR A 124 4.96 10.76 18.67
CA THR A 124 4.54 11.87 17.80
C THR A 124 5.07 11.75 16.37
N ALA A 125 5.57 10.56 16.00
CA ALA A 125 6.10 10.33 14.67
C ALA A 125 5.00 10.44 13.61
N CYS A 126 5.41 10.95 12.45
CA CYS A 126 4.52 11.37 11.38
C CYS A 126 5.16 11.02 10.04
N ASP A 127 4.40 10.30 9.21
CA ASP A 127 4.88 9.80 7.92
C ASP A 127 4.74 10.83 6.78
N SER A 128 4.27 12.05 7.06
CA SER A 128 4.11 13.13 6.08
C SER A 128 5.41 13.64 5.45
N SER A 129 6.53 13.47 6.14
CA SER A 129 7.86 13.78 5.64
C SER A 129 8.60 12.58 5.06
N THR A 130 8.12 11.36 5.36
CA THR A 130 8.72 10.11 4.87
C THR A 130 8.19 9.72 3.49
N PHE A 131 6.91 10.02 3.22
CA PHE A 131 6.24 9.65 1.98
C PHE A 131 5.71 10.89 1.26
N SER A 132 5.69 10.85 -0.08
CA SER A 132 5.14 11.90 -0.92
C SER A 132 3.66 11.66 -1.25
N SER A 133 3.02 12.64 -1.89
CA SER A 133 1.67 12.46 -2.48
C SER A 133 1.64 11.46 -3.64
N SER A 134 2.80 11.14 -4.21
CA SER A 134 2.99 10.09 -5.20
C SER A 134 3.45 8.79 -4.55
N THR A 135 3.32 7.67 -5.26
CA THR A 135 3.77 6.38 -4.75
C THR A 135 5.28 6.39 -4.48
N THR A 136 5.63 6.07 -3.24
CA THR A 136 6.99 5.78 -2.79
C THR A 136 7.10 4.28 -2.56
N TRP A 137 8.03 3.62 -3.25
CA TRP A 137 8.26 2.18 -3.12
C TRP A 137 9.25 1.91 -1.99
N VAL A 138 8.81 1.15 -0.98
CA VAL A 138 9.61 0.86 0.21
C VAL A 138 9.61 -0.61 0.59
N ARG A 139 10.72 -1.05 1.17
CA ARG A 139 10.86 -2.34 1.83
C ARG A 139 11.15 -2.11 3.31
N PHE A 140 10.36 -2.73 4.18
CA PHE A 140 10.65 -2.77 5.61
C PHE A 140 11.67 -3.87 5.89
N THR A 141 12.64 -3.60 6.77
CA THR A 141 13.77 -4.50 7.04
C THR A 141 14.24 -4.46 8.49
N GLY A 142 14.91 -5.52 8.93
CA GLY A 142 15.64 -5.55 10.20
C GLY A 142 14.73 -5.44 11.43
N SER A 143 15.21 -4.72 12.45
CA SER A 143 14.49 -4.51 13.73
C SER A 143 13.19 -3.72 13.59
N GLY A 144 12.97 -3.06 12.45
CA GLY A 144 11.74 -2.34 12.13
C GLY A 144 10.62 -3.22 11.61
N GLY A 145 10.74 -4.54 11.65
CA GLY A 145 9.81 -5.46 10.99
C GLY A 145 10.10 -5.56 9.49
N THR A 146 9.42 -6.50 8.83
CA THR A 146 9.68 -6.84 7.42
C THR A 146 8.48 -6.58 6.50
N GLN A 147 7.32 -6.31 7.09
CA GLN A 147 6.09 -6.02 6.37
C GLN A 147 5.19 -5.10 7.20
N LEU A 148 4.19 -4.51 6.55
CA LEU A 148 3.12 -3.82 7.27
C LEU A 148 2.33 -4.81 8.13
N ALA A 149 1.82 -4.32 9.26
CA ALA A 149 0.87 -5.09 10.06
C ALA A 149 -0.37 -5.41 9.20
N THR A 150 -0.78 -6.68 9.16
CA THR A 150 -1.99 -7.15 8.43
C THR A 150 -3.20 -7.32 9.34
N SER A 151 -3.06 -6.96 10.61
CA SER A 151 -4.12 -6.91 11.61
C SER A 151 -4.03 -5.56 12.31
N ALA A 152 -5.19 -4.99 12.64
CA ALA A 152 -5.28 -3.67 13.25
C ALA A 152 -4.54 -3.62 14.60
N PRO A 153 -3.47 -2.81 14.74
CA PRO A 153 -2.89 -2.49 16.03
C PRO A 153 -3.88 -1.64 16.84
N SER A 154 -3.65 -1.50 18.14
CA SER A 154 -4.37 -0.50 18.92
C SER A 154 -3.98 0.92 18.48
N ALA A 155 -4.81 1.91 18.80
CA ALA A 155 -4.43 3.32 18.66
C ALA A 155 -3.31 3.65 19.64
N ASN A 156 -2.42 4.59 19.28
CA ASN A 156 -1.23 4.95 20.06
C ASN A 156 -0.13 3.88 20.10
N GLN A 157 0.12 3.23 18.96
CA GLN A 157 1.22 2.29 18.76
C GLN A 157 2.14 2.75 17.63
N CYS A 158 3.26 2.04 17.47
CA CYS A 158 4.23 2.25 16.39
C CYS A 158 4.80 3.68 16.30
N GLY A 159 5.00 4.30 17.47
CA GLY A 159 5.58 5.63 17.60
C GLY A 159 4.65 6.75 17.15
N THR A 160 3.36 6.48 16.96
CA THR A 160 2.38 7.47 16.50
C THR A 160 1.08 7.39 17.31
N GLN A 161 0.12 8.27 17.03
CA GLN A 161 -1.21 8.24 17.63
C GLN A 161 -2.21 7.46 16.75
N ALA A 162 -2.14 7.63 15.43
CA ALA A 162 -2.99 6.94 14.47
C ALA A 162 -2.24 5.79 13.78
N SER A 163 -2.38 4.59 14.37
CA SER A 163 -1.64 3.38 13.98
C SER A 163 -2.12 2.86 12.62
N GLY A 164 -1.26 2.90 11.61
CA GLY A 164 -1.55 2.45 10.25
C GLY A 164 -1.27 0.96 10.04
N TRP A 165 -2.14 0.26 9.32
CA TRP A 165 -2.02 -1.16 9.01
C TRP A 165 -2.61 -1.49 7.64
N TYR A 166 -2.16 -2.57 7.03
CA TYR A 166 -2.69 -3.04 5.75
C TYR A 166 -3.93 -3.92 5.96
N SER A 167 -5.09 -3.44 5.52
CA SER A 167 -6.38 -4.11 5.64
C SER A 167 -6.61 -5.06 4.46
N GLY A 168 -5.82 -6.13 4.43
CA GLY A 168 -5.90 -7.15 3.41
C GLY A 168 -4.89 -8.27 3.59
N SER A 169 -5.03 -9.30 2.76
CA SER A 169 -4.07 -10.39 2.68
C SER A 169 -2.88 -9.99 1.81
N LEU A 170 -1.68 -10.41 2.19
CA LEU A 170 -0.49 -10.19 1.38
C LEU A 170 -0.50 -11.08 0.12
N PRO A 171 0.06 -10.62 -1.01
CA PRO A 171 0.07 -11.40 -2.24
C PRO A 171 0.98 -12.63 -2.17
N SER A 172 0.66 -13.62 -3.00
CA SER A 172 1.53 -14.76 -3.29
C SER A 172 2.81 -14.34 -4.01
N SER A 173 3.85 -15.16 -3.94
CA SER A 173 5.15 -14.91 -4.60
C SER A 173 4.98 -14.53 -6.07
N GLY A 174 5.67 -13.47 -6.50
CA GLY A 174 5.64 -12.99 -7.89
C GLY A 174 4.33 -12.32 -8.29
N SER A 175 3.49 -11.92 -7.34
CA SER A 175 2.22 -11.21 -7.57
C SER A 175 2.20 -9.83 -6.91
N SER A 176 1.41 -8.93 -7.49
CA SER A 176 1.16 -7.58 -6.96
C SER A 176 -0.34 -7.34 -6.85
N ILE A 177 -0.77 -6.73 -5.75
CA ILE A 177 -2.18 -6.42 -5.50
C ILE A 177 -2.32 -4.97 -5.01
N ASN A 178 -3.43 -4.34 -5.40
CA ASN A 178 -3.85 -3.09 -4.76
C ASN A 178 -4.67 -3.44 -3.52
N GLY A 179 -4.55 -2.64 -2.48
CA GLY A 179 -5.35 -2.76 -1.28
C GLY A 179 -5.43 -1.45 -0.53
N THR A 180 -5.77 -1.54 0.75
CA THR A 180 -6.05 -0.37 1.58
C THR A 180 -5.21 -0.42 2.84
N ALA A 181 -4.49 0.66 3.11
CA ALA A 181 -3.98 0.91 4.45
C ALA A 181 -5.02 1.69 5.25
N CYS A 182 -5.34 1.21 6.44
CA CYS A 182 -6.27 1.81 7.38
C CYS A 182 -5.49 2.39 8.56
N TYR A 183 -5.97 3.49 9.14
CA TYR A 183 -5.38 4.12 10.32
C TYR A 183 -6.35 4.06 11.50
N VAL A 184 -5.92 3.42 12.58
CA VAL A 184 -6.69 3.26 13.81
C VAL A 184 -6.69 4.57 14.59
N TRP A 185 -7.86 5.06 15.00
CA TRP A 185 -8.01 6.22 15.86
C TRP A 185 -9.17 6.02 16.84
N GLY A 186 -8.88 6.18 18.14
CA GLY A 186 -9.86 5.86 19.17
C GLY A 186 -10.31 4.40 19.07
N SER A 187 -11.61 4.17 18.93
CA SER A 187 -12.21 2.84 18.75
C SER A 187 -12.40 2.43 17.28
N ASN A 188 -12.19 3.33 16.32
CA ASN A 188 -12.33 3.03 14.91
C ASN A 188 -11.01 2.48 14.35
N ASN A 189 -11.05 1.25 13.82
CA ASN A 189 -9.88 0.58 13.25
C ASN A 189 -9.52 1.06 11.82
N CYS A 190 -10.34 1.91 11.20
CA CYS A 190 -10.07 2.50 9.89
C CYS A 190 -10.69 3.89 9.81
N ASN A 191 -10.23 4.82 10.65
CA ASN A 191 -10.74 6.19 10.69
C ASN A 191 -10.33 7.00 9.47
N TRP A 192 -9.13 6.73 8.95
CA TRP A 192 -8.63 7.20 7.67
C TRP A 192 -8.06 6.04 6.87
N SER A 193 -7.86 6.25 5.58
CA SER A 193 -7.25 5.23 4.72
C SER A 193 -6.50 5.81 3.54
N ASN A 194 -5.61 4.99 2.99
CA ASN A 194 -4.90 5.22 1.73
C ASN A 194 -5.02 3.98 0.84
N THR A 195 -5.11 4.18 -0.47
CA THR A 195 -4.82 3.10 -1.42
C THR A 195 -3.33 2.81 -1.41
N VAL A 196 -2.98 1.53 -1.33
CA VAL A 196 -1.60 1.06 -1.37
C VAL A 196 -1.45 -0.07 -2.38
N ARG A 197 -0.23 -0.32 -2.81
CA ARG A 197 0.12 -1.51 -3.59
C ARG A 197 1.11 -2.35 -2.83
N VAL A 198 0.94 -3.66 -2.85
CA VAL A 198 1.86 -4.61 -2.24
C VAL A 198 2.32 -5.58 -3.30
N THR A 199 3.63 -5.76 -3.43
CA THR A 199 4.24 -6.69 -4.37
C THR A 199 5.09 -7.69 -3.60
N ASN A 200 4.87 -8.98 -3.84
CA ASN A 200 5.71 -10.04 -3.29
C ASN A 200 6.83 -10.36 -4.28
N CYS A 201 8.05 -9.99 -3.92
CA CYS A 201 9.25 -10.17 -4.75
C CYS A 201 9.88 -11.56 -4.62
N GLY A 202 9.19 -12.50 -3.96
CA GLY A 202 9.64 -13.87 -3.71
C GLY A 202 10.14 -14.04 -2.28
N SER A 203 11.17 -13.30 -1.89
CA SER A 203 11.77 -13.38 -0.55
C SER A 203 11.45 -12.19 0.37
N PHE A 204 10.78 -11.16 -0.16
CA PHE A 204 10.39 -9.97 0.59
C PHE A 204 9.20 -9.26 -0.07
N TYR A 205 8.54 -8.40 0.71
CA TYR A 205 7.49 -7.53 0.20
C TYR A 205 8.03 -6.13 -0.08
N VAL A 206 7.52 -5.52 -1.13
CA VAL A 206 7.70 -4.09 -1.42
C VAL A 206 6.32 -3.43 -1.41
N PHE A 207 6.23 -2.29 -0.75
CA PHE A 207 5.01 -1.54 -0.54
C PHE A 207 5.08 -0.22 -1.31
N GLY A 208 4.11 0.00 -2.19
CA GLY A 208 3.85 1.29 -2.80
C GLY A 208 2.95 2.11 -1.89
N LEU A 209 3.55 3.02 -1.13
CA LEU A 209 2.88 3.83 -0.11
C LEU A 209 2.81 5.29 -0.54
N VAL A 210 1.83 6.00 0.01
CA VAL A 210 1.66 7.45 -0.19
C VAL A 210 1.56 8.12 1.18
N ILE A 211 1.69 9.44 1.19
CA ILE A 211 1.52 10.26 2.38
C ILE A 211 0.20 9.92 3.11
N PRO A 212 0.22 9.69 4.45
CA PRO A 212 -1.00 9.54 5.23
C PRO A 212 -1.89 10.79 5.17
N PRO A 213 -3.23 10.67 5.29
CA PRO A 213 -4.14 11.82 5.23
C PRO A 213 -3.97 12.81 6.38
N VAL A 214 -3.34 12.40 7.48
CA VAL A 214 -3.09 13.22 8.69
C VAL A 214 -1.67 12.99 9.19
N CYS A 215 -1.06 14.00 9.83
CA CYS A 215 0.34 13.90 10.25
C CYS A 215 0.55 12.89 11.38
N ASN A 216 -0.36 12.84 12.34
CA ASN A 216 -0.31 11.88 13.44
C ASN A 216 -0.63 10.43 13.03
N ALA A 217 -0.54 10.11 11.73
CA ALA A 217 -0.65 8.76 11.21
C ALA A 217 0.69 8.24 10.70
N ARG A 218 0.89 6.94 10.91
CA ARG A 218 2.12 6.25 10.54
C ARG A 218 1.86 4.80 10.16
N TYR A 219 2.56 4.30 9.16
CA TYR A 219 2.51 2.89 8.79
C TYR A 219 3.26 2.02 9.82
N CYS A 220 2.52 1.15 10.52
CA CYS A 220 3.07 0.18 11.45
C CYS A 220 3.49 -1.12 10.75
N THR A 221 4.47 -1.81 11.33
CA THR A 221 5.12 -3.01 10.80
C THR A 221 5.10 -4.18 11.79
N VAL A 222 5.39 -5.38 11.29
CA VAL A 222 5.59 -6.61 12.06
C VAL A 222 6.80 -7.40 11.57
#